data_AF-A0A535V4H9-F1
#
_entry.id   AF-A0A535V4H9-F1
#
_cell.length_a   1.000
_cell.length_b   1.000
_cell.length_c   1.000
_cell.angle_alpha   90.00
_cell.angle_beta   90.00
_cell.angle_gamma   90.00
#
_symmetry.space_group_name_H-M   'P 1'
#
loop_
_entity.id
_entity.type
_entity.pdbx_description
1 polymer ?
#
loop_
_entity_poly.entity_id
_entity_poly.type
_entity_poly.pdbx_seq_one_letter_code
_entity_poly.pdbx_strand_id
1 'polypeptide(L)'
;MIIPLILQLLGIGLIIILAVGVLSPFESMGWWAGWSEESKPELPEGEPPQETPGNTEPEFNHYVVYLSGIGAISGDFLENYEIAFLDKVEARVPGTAVVRDVFPYSMNNNGLTGHRAFKSLWQRIKDLKLKNKQTLANLVMLRNVFQVAVSADRRYGPIYNFGTCGVILDGLRRKVVEEGKSRWVRQPTSAPYSKRRF
;
A
#
# COMPACT_ATOMS: atom_id res chain seq x y z
N MET A 1 8.40 6.66 46.26
CA MET A 1 8.56 5.47 45.38
C MET A 1 7.93 5.61 44.00
N ILE A 2 6.86 6.39 43.80
CA ILE A 2 6.17 6.50 42.50
C ILE A 2 6.96 7.32 41.47
N ILE A 3 7.57 8.43 41.87
CA ILE A 3 8.37 9.30 40.99
C ILE A 3 9.55 8.59 40.29
N PRO A 4 10.42 7.83 41.00
CA PRO A 4 11.51 7.12 40.32
C PRO A 4 11.00 6.04 39.36
N LEU A 5 9.88 5.38 39.67
CA LEU A 5 9.24 4.43 38.76
C LEU A 5 8.74 5.11 37.48
N ILE A 6 8.08 6.27 37.60
CA ILE A 6 7.62 7.05 36.44
C ILE A 6 8.80 7.45 35.56
N LEU A 7 9.88 7.96 36.15
CA LEU A 7 11.08 8.36 35.41
C LEU A 7 11.74 7.17 34.70
N GLN A 8 11.79 6.00 35.34
CA GLN A 8 12.28 4.77 34.73
C GLN A 8 11.43 4.35 33.54
N LEU A 9 10.10 4.36 33.67
CA LEU A 9 9.18 4.00 32.58
C LEU A 9 9.28 4.99 31.41
N LEU A 10 9.41 6.29 31.68
CA LEU A 10 9.65 7.30 30.65
C LEU A 10 10.99 7.10 29.95
N GLY A 11 12.04 6.80 30.72
CA GLY A 11 13.37 6.50 30.17
C GLY A 11 13.35 5.27 29.25
N ILE A 12 12.71 4.18 29.69
CA ILE A 12 12.52 2.97 28.87
C ILE A 12 11.70 3.31 27.62
N GLY A 13 10.60 4.05 27.75
CA GLY A 13 9.79 4.48 26.63
C GLY A 13 10.60 5.26 25.60
N LEU A 14 11.41 6.23 26.04
CA LEU A 14 12.28 7.01 25.16
C LEU A 14 13.31 6.13 24.44
N ILE A 15 13.95 5.19 25.15
CA ILE A 15 14.89 4.24 24.54
C ILE A 15 14.21 3.42 23.45
N ILE A 16 12.99 2.93 23.70
CA ILE A 16 12.22 2.18 22.70
C ILE A 16 11.93 3.05 21.47
N ILE A 17 11.50 4.30 21.67
CA ILE A 17 11.22 5.24 20.56
C ILE A 17 12.47 5.47 19.72
N LEU A 18 13.61 5.72 20.36
CA LEU A 18 14.89 5.92 19.68
C LEU A 18 15.34 4.66 18.94
N ALA A 19 15.18 3.48 19.56
CA ALA A 19 15.50 2.21 18.92
C ALA A 19 14.67 1.98 17.66
N VAL A 20 13.34 2.22 17.72
CA VAL A 20 12.45 2.13 16.55
C VAL A 20 12.86 3.13 15.46
N GLY A 21 13.18 4.37 15.84
CA GLY A 21 13.64 5.39 14.89
C GLY A 21 14.95 5.01 14.20
N VAL A 22 15.91 4.45 14.93
CA VAL A 22 17.19 3.99 14.37
C VAL A 22 17.00 2.76 13.48
N LEU A 23 16.09 1.85 13.82
CA LEU A 23 15.82 0.65 13.04
C LEU A 23 15.05 0.93 11.73
N SER A 24 14.28 2.02 11.66
CA SER A 24 13.45 2.35 10.49
C SER A 24 14.26 2.53 9.18
N PRO A 25 15.39 3.25 9.13
CA PRO A 25 16.28 3.28 7.97
C PRO A 25 16.81 1.89 7.55
N PHE A 26 17.05 0.98 8.50
CA PHE A 26 17.54 -0.36 8.19
C PHE A 26 16.51 -1.21 7.46
N GLU A 27 15.21 -0.98 7.65
CA GLU A 27 14.17 -1.62 6.85
C GLU A 27 14.35 -1.27 5.36
N SER A 28 14.63 0.00 5.07
CA SER A 28 14.87 0.50 3.70
C SER A 28 16.11 -0.13 3.08
N MET A 29 17.20 -0.17 3.86
CA MET A 29 18.46 -0.74 3.39
C MET A 29 18.38 -2.26 3.22
N GLY A 30 17.70 -2.96 4.14
CA GLY A 30 17.51 -4.40 4.06
C GLY A 30 16.66 -4.80 2.86
N TRP A 31 15.60 -4.03 2.57
CA TRP A 31 14.82 -4.20 1.33
C TRP A 31 15.70 -3.96 0.09
N TRP A 32 16.43 -2.85 0.04
CA TRP A 32 17.30 -2.50 -1.09
C TRP A 32 18.40 -3.54 -1.34
N ALA A 33 19.00 -4.06 -0.27
CA ALA A 33 20.01 -5.12 -0.32
C ALA A 33 19.43 -6.49 -0.69
N GLY A 34 18.10 -6.62 -0.82
CA GLY A 34 17.42 -7.87 -1.14
C GLY A 34 17.37 -8.87 0.02
N TRP A 35 17.63 -8.44 1.26
CA TRP A 35 17.57 -9.30 2.45
C TRP A 35 16.13 -9.61 2.87
N SER A 36 15.17 -8.79 2.44
CA SER A 36 13.75 -9.07 2.59
C SER A 36 13.29 -9.92 1.40
N GLU A 37 13.22 -11.25 1.59
CA GLU A 37 12.57 -12.17 0.63
C GLU A 37 11.03 -12.00 0.59
N GLU A 38 10.48 -11.13 1.42
CA GLU A 38 9.04 -10.85 1.48
C GLU A 38 8.64 -9.99 0.30
N SER A 39 8.22 -10.70 -0.75
CA SER A 39 7.60 -10.20 -1.97
C SER A 39 8.19 -8.86 -2.37
N LYS A 40 9.34 -8.90 -3.07
CA LYS A 40 9.45 -7.98 -4.20
C LYS A 40 8.08 -8.04 -4.89
N PRO A 41 7.37 -6.92 -5.12
CA PRO A 41 6.29 -7.00 -6.08
C PRO A 41 6.90 -7.72 -7.27
N GLU A 42 6.33 -8.87 -7.63
CA GLU A 42 6.68 -9.52 -8.87
C GLU A 42 6.36 -8.44 -9.90
N LEU A 43 7.37 -7.65 -10.26
CA LEU A 43 7.36 -6.92 -11.50
C LEU A 43 7.03 -8.04 -12.48
N PRO A 44 5.84 -8.06 -13.10
CA PRO A 44 5.65 -8.95 -14.21
C PRO A 44 6.82 -8.61 -15.11
N GLU A 45 7.71 -9.58 -15.38
CA GLU A 45 8.75 -9.42 -16.37
C GLU A 45 8.04 -8.80 -17.56
N GLY A 46 8.43 -7.57 -17.88
CA GLY A 46 7.72 -6.77 -18.84
C GLY A 46 7.85 -7.46 -20.18
N GLU A 47 6.91 -8.34 -20.50
CA GLU A 47 6.39 -8.32 -21.84
C GLU A 47 5.89 -6.88 -22.02
N PRO A 48 6.51 -6.09 -22.92
CA PRO A 48 5.95 -4.81 -23.27
C PRO A 48 4.46 -5.04 -23.57
N PRO A 49 3.55 -4.15 -23.16
CA PRO A 49 2.14 -4.30 -23.50
C PRO A 49 2.09 -4.67 -24.98
N GLN A 50 1.62 -5.88 -25.30
CA GLN A 50 1.34 -6.18 -26.69
C GLN A 50 0.33 -5.12 -27.09
N GLU A 51 0.79 -4.15 -27.89
CA GLU A 51 -0.07 -3.18 -28.53
C GLU A 51 -1.00 -4.00 -29.38
N THR A 52 -2.13 -4.41 -28.80
CA THR A 52 -3.22 -4.96 -29.56
C THR A 52 -3.68 -3.78 -30.40
N PRO A 53 -3.58 -3.86 -31.74
CA PRO A 53 -3.94 -2.74 -32.60
C PRO A 53 -5.46 -2.63 -32.59
N GLY A 54 -5.96 -2.00 -31.54
CA GLY A 54 -7.37 -1.83 -31.25
C GLY A 54 -7.49 -0.49 -30.57
N ASN A 55 -7.67 0.54 -31.39
CA ASN A 55 -8.05 1.90 -31.03
C ASN A 55 -9.01 1.86 -29.82
N THR A 56 -8.46 2.04 -28.63
CA THR A 56 -9.23 2.02 -27.38
C THR A 56 -8.96 3.36 -26.75
N GLU A 57 -9.93 4.26 -26.86
CA GLU A 57 -9.91 5.47 -26.04
C GLU A 57 -9.80 5.04 -24.57
N PRO A 58 -8.94 5.70 -23.78
CA PRO A 58 -8.78 5.36 -22.37
C PRO A 58 -10.13 5.50 -21.66
N GLU A 59 -10.63 4.41 -21.05
CA GLU A 59 -11.92 4.37 -20.31
C GLU A 59 -11.92 5.35 -19.12
N PHE A 60 -10.72 5.62 -18.59
CA PHE A 60 -10.50 6.61 -17.55
C PHE A 60 -9.58 7.71 -18.08
N ASN A 61 -10.06 8.94 -17.99
CA ASN A 61 -9.27 10.12 -18.28
C ASN A 61 -8.38 10.51 -17.10
N HIS A 62 -8.67 9.98 -15.90
CA HIS A 62 -8.01 10.34 -14.66
C HIS A 62 -7.75 9.11 -13.79
N TYR A 63 -6.57 9.08 -13.17
CA TYR A 63 -6.24 8.12 -12.12
C TYR A 63 -5.98 8.87 -10.83
N VAL A 64 -6.62 8.43 -9.75
CA VAL A 64 -6.40 8.98 -8.40
C VAL A 64 -5.77 7.90 -7.56
N VAL A 65 -4.55 8.16 -7.08
CA VAL A 65 -3.86 7.25 -6.17
C VAL A 65 -4.08 7.72 -4.74
N TYR A 66 -4.83 6.93 -3.97
CA TYR A 66 -5.04 7.18 -2.56
C TYR A 66 -3.89 6.59 -1.76
N LEU A 67 -3.19 7.43 -1.01
CA LEU A 67 -2.18 7.02 -0.04
C LEU A 67 -2.86 6.87 1.32
N SER A 68 -2.83 5.65 1.86
CA SER A 68 -3.48 5.36 3.15
C SER A 68 -2.97 6.26 4.29
N GLY A 69 -3.87 6.56 5.23
CA GLY A 69 -3.58 7.46 6.35
C GLY A 69 -2.52 6.92 7.31
N ILE A 70 -1.93 7.79 8.13
CA ILE A 70 -0.81 7.45 9.02
C ILE A 70 -1.15 6.37 10.07
N GLY A 71 -2.43 6.15 10.36
CA GLY A 71 -2.92 5.09 11.25
C GLY A 71 -3.17 3.74 10.55
N ALA A 72 -2.91 3.64 9.25
CA ALA A 72 -3.12 2.42 8.47
C ALA A 72 -2.11 1.33 8.84
N ILE A 73 -2.57 0.07 8.76
CA ILE A 73 -1.77 -1.12 9.06
C ILE A 73 -1.29 -1.81 7.78
N SER A 74 -1.99 -1.59 6.66
CA SER A 74 -1.71 -2.19 5.36
C SER A 74 -2.48 -1.44 4.26
N GLY A 75 -2.12 -1.66 3.00
CA GLY A 75 -2.79 -1.02 1.85
C GLY A 75 -4.18 -1.58 1.57
N ASP A 76 -4.44 -2.84 1.93
CA ASP A 76 -5.73 -3.52 1.81
C ASP A 76 -6.69 -3.22 2.98
N PHE A 77 -6.24 -2.45 3.98
CA PHE A 77 -7.03 -2.13 5.16
C PHE A 77 -7.38 -0.65 5.20
N LEU A 78 -8.57 -0.33 4.73
CA LEU A 78 -9.17 1.00 4.79
C LEU A 78 -10.27 1.04 5.85
N GLU A 79 -10.36 2.15 6.56
CA GLU A 79 -11.45 2.39 7.51
C GLU A 79 -12.73 2.75 6.75
N ASN A 80 -13.90 2.45 7.34
CA ASN A 80 -15.20 2.63 6.67
C ASN A 80 -15.42 4.07 6.15
N TYR A 81 -14.90 5.06 6.85
CA TYR A 81 -15.00 6.46 6.41
C TYR A 81 -14.09 6.76 5.20
N GLU A 82 -12.93 6.10 5.08
CA GLU A 82 -12.03 6.23 3.93
C GLU A 82 -12.68 5.61 2.69
N ILE A 83 -13.25 4.41 2.83
CA ILE A 83 -14.00 3.75 1.75
C ILE A 83 -15.14 4.66 1.27
N ALA A 84 -15.98 5.14 2.19
CA ALA A 84 -17.11 6.01 1.85
C ALA A 84 -16.67 7.34 1.22
N PHE A 85 -15.48 7.85 1.56
CA PHE A 85 -14.91 9.04 0.92
C PHE A 85 -14.47 8.74 -0.51
N LEU A 86 -13.72 7.66 -0.72
CA LEU A 86 -13.21 7.27 -2.05
C LEU A 86 -14.34 6.92 -3.01
N ASP A 87 -15.40 6.25 -2.52
CA ASP A 87 -16.61 5.98 -3.30
C ASP A 87 -17.27 7.28 -3.79
N LYS A 88 -17.30 8.32 -2.95
CA LYS A 88 -17.84 9.64 -3.34
C LYS A 88 -16.94 10.36 -4.35
N VAL A 89 -15.63 10.17 -4.27
CA VAL A 89 -14.69 10.75 -5.26
C VAL A 89 -14.93 10.13 -6.62
N GLU A 90 -15.01 8.81 -6.69
CA GLU A 90 -15.25 8.05 -7.93
C GLU A 90 -16.63 8.37 -8.53
N ALA A 91 -17.67 8.46 -7.69
CA ALA A 91 -19.01 8.81 -8.15
C ALA A 91 -19.15 10.25 -8.66
N ARG A 92 -18.33 11.19 -8.17
CA ARG A 92 -18.45 12.63 -8.46
C ARG A 92 -17.57 13.09 -9.62
N VAL A 93 -16.56 12.30 -10.00
CA VAL A 93 -15.64 12.61 -11.11
C VAL A 93 -15.69 11.46 -12.12
N PRO A 94 -16.61 11.50 -13.11
CA PRO A 94 -16.73 10.47 -14.13
C PRO A 94 -15.41 10.23 -14.87
N GLY A 95 -15.13 8.97 -15.20
CA GLY A 95 -13.88 8.59 -15.85
C GLY A 95 -12.65 8.69 -14.93
N THR A 96 -12.84 8.55 -13.61
CA THR A 96 -11.74 8.42 -12.63
C THR A 96 -11.62 6.99 -12.11
N ALA A 97 -10.44 6.40 -12.21
CA ALA A 97 -10.11 5.14 -11.53
C ALA A 97 -9.36 5.45 -10.24
N VAL A 98 -9.87 4.96 -9.11
CA VAL A 98 -9.23 5.15 -7.81
C VAL A 98 -8.39 3.92 -7.45
N VAL A 99 -7.08 4.12 -7.30
CA VAL A 99 -6.15 3.13 -6.72
C VAL A 99 -6.18 3.28 -5.21
N ARG A 100 -6.69 2.28 -4.50
CA ARG A 100 -6.99 2.35 -3.06
C ARG A 100 -6.00 1.58 -2.19
N ASP A 101 -5.18 0.75 -2.81
CA ASP A 101 -4.36 -0.29 -2.18
C ASP A 101 -2.89 0.10 -2.01
N VAL A 102 -2.60 1.39 -1.81
CA VAL A 102 -1.23 1.89 -1.63
C VAL A 102 -0.94 2.17 -0.15
N PHE A 103 0.04 1.45 0.38
CA PHE A 103 0.61 1.63 1.71
C PHE A 103 1.94 2.38 1.62
N PRO A 104 1.95 3.73 1.77
CA PRO A 104 3.15 4.54 1.55
C PRO A 104 4.17 4.40 2.69
N TYR A 105 3.86 3.60 3.71
CA TYR A 105 4.73 3.35 4.86
C TYR A 105 5.52 2.03 4.72
N SER A 106 5.46 1.38 3.54
CA SER A 106 6.27 0.21 3.21
C SER A 106 6.65 0.18 1.73
N MET A 107 7.89 -0.23 1.45
CA MET A 107 8.52 -0.18 0.13
C MET A 107 8.03 -1.29 -0.79
N ASN A 108 7.48 -2.36 -0.23
CA ASN A 108 6.93 -3.51 -0.94
C ASN A 108 5.40 -3.62 -0.78
N ASN A 109 4.73 -2.58 -0.28
CA ASN A 109 3.31 -2.57 0.06
C ASN A 109 2.88 -3.62 1.10
N ASN A 110 3.82 -4.37 1.68
CA ASN A 110 3.50 -5.31 2.73
C ASN A 110 3.17 -4.50 3.99
N GLY A 111 1.94 -4.66 4.47
CA GLY A 111 1.53 -4.10 5.74
C GLY A 111 2.35 -4.67 6.90
N LEU A 112 2.14 -4.11 8.10
CA LEU A 112 2.90 -4.50 9.30
C LEU A 112 2.78 -6.00 9.64
N THR A 113 1.72 -6.67 9.16
CA THR A 113 1.52 -8.11 9.36
C THR A 113 2.23 -9.00 8.34
N GLY A 114 2.83 -8.42 7.30
CA GLY A 114 3.56 -9.12 6.25
C GLY A 114 4.96 -9.57 6.66
N HIS A 115 5.59 -8.90 7.63
CA HIS A 115 6.92 -9.24 8.12
C HIS A 115 6.95 -10.42 9.09
N ARG A 116 7.70 -11.48 8.77
CA ARG A 116 7.82 -12.73 9.53
C ARG A 116 8.46 -12.51 10.90
N ALA A 117 9.48 -11.66 10.99
CA ALA A 117 9.91 -11.10 12.25
C ALA A 117 8.84 -10.10 12.71
N PHE A 118 8.18 -10.37 13.84
CA PHE A 118 7.11 -9.55 14.45
C PHE A 118 5.68 -9.73 13.91
N LYS A 119 5.40 -10.65 12.97
CA LYS A 119 4.03 -10.97 12.51
C LYS A 119 3.04 -11.15 13.67
N SER A 120 3.39 -11.97 14.66
CA SER A 120 2.51 -12.26 15.80
C SER A 120 2.23 -11.02 16.67
N LEU A 121 3.23 -10.14 16.83
CA LEU A 121 3.06 -8.88 17.54
C LEU A 121 2.10 -7.96 16.78
N TRP A 122 2.31 -7.79 15.49
CA TRP A 122 1.48 -6.91 14.65
C TRP A 122 0.06 -7.43 14.46
N GLN A 123 -0.14 -8.76 14.37
CA GLN A 123 -1.48 -9.36 14.36
C GLN A 123 -2.21 -9.10 15.68
N ARG A 124 -1.53 -9.24 16.82
CA ARG A 124 -2.10 -8.87 18.13
C ARG A 124 -2.45 -7.38 18.19
N ILE A 125 -1.60 -6.50 17.64
CA ILE A 125 -1.87 -5.07 17.56
C ILE A 125 -3.10 -4.78 16.67
N LYS A 126 -3.21 -5.47 15.52
CA LYS A 126 -4.38 -5.39 14.62
C LYS A 126 -5.66 -5.83 15.31
N ASP A 127 -5.65 -6.99 15.96
CA ASP A 127 -6.80 -7.51 16.72
C ASP A 127 -7.21 -6.57 17.86
N LEU A 128 -6.24 -5.93 18.51
CA LEU A 128 -6.50 -4.96 19.58
C LEU A 128 -7.00 -3.61 19.04
N LYS A 129 -6.54 -3.17 17.86
CA LYS A 129 -7.08 -1.99 17.15
C LYS A 129 -8.55 -2.22 16.80
N LEU A 130 -8.91 -3.40 16.29
CA LEU A 130 -10.30 -3.79 16.03
C LEU A 130 -11.17 -3.82 17.30
N LYS A 131 -10.56 -4.05 18.46
CA LYS A 131 -11.20 -3.95 19.78
C LYS A 131 -11.20 -2.53 20.37
N ASN A 132 -10.95 -1.51 19.55
CA ASN A 132 -10.99 -0.09 19.89
C ASN A 132 -10.04 0.35 21.03
N LYS A 133 -8.93 -0.37 21.24
CA LYS A 133 -7.91 0.03 22.22
C LYS A 133 -6.95 1.04 21.59
N GLN A 134 -7.29 2.33 21.70
CA GLN A 134 -6.57 3.43 21.04
C GLN A 134 -5.07 3.53 21.38
N THR A 135 -4.64 3.10 22.57
CA THR A 135 -3.24 3.23 23.00
C THR A 135 -2.25 2.45 22.15
N LEU A 136 -2.66 1.33 21.54
CA LEU A 136 -1.79 0.57 20.62
C LEU A 136 -1.84 1.09 19.18
N ALA A 137 -2.90 1.80 18.79
CA ALA A 137 -2.96 2.47 17.48
C ALA A 137 -1.87 3.56 17.38
N ASN A 138 -1.50 4.18 18.51
CA ASN A 138 -0.41 5.16 18.58
C ASN A 138 0.95 4.57 18.19
N LEU A 139 1.19 3.28 18.41
CA LEU A 139 2.46 2.64 18.04
C LEU A 139 2.59 2.47 16.52
N VAL A 140 1.49 2.11 15.85
CA VAL A 140 1.43 2.05 14.37
C VAL A 140 1.67 3.44 13.80
N MET A 141 0.98 4.44 14.34
CA MET A 141 1.15 5.84 13.93
C MET A 141 2.60 6.31 14.13
N LEU A 142 3.20 6.05 15.29
CA LEU A 142 4.58 6.42 15.58
C LEU A 142 5.57 5.76 14.60
N ARG A 143 5.41 4.47 14.31
CA ARG A 143 6.25 3.78 13.32
C ARG A 143 6.09 4.42 11.95
N ASN A 144 4.86 4.70 11.52
CA ASN A 144 4.58 5.32 10.23
C ASN A 144 5.14 6.75 10.14
N VAL A 145 5.14 7.53 11.22
CA VAL A 145 5.85 8.83 11.30
C VAL A 145 7.34 8.66 11.02
N PHE A 146 8.00 7.66 11.60
CA PHE A 146 9.42 7.40 11.30
C PHE A 146 9.65 7.05 9.83
N GLN A 147 8.75 6.27 9.21
CA GLN A 147 8.87 5.98 7.78
C GLN A 147 8.74 7.24 6.92
N VAL A 148 7.84 8.17 7.28
CA VAL A 148 7.76 9.48 6.63
C VAL A 148 9.05 10.28 6.82
N ALA A 149 9.64 10.25 8.03
CA ALA A 149 10.92 10.90 8.30
C ALA A 149 12.06 10.29 7.46
N VAL A 150 12.08 8.97 7.27
CA VAL A 150 13.04 8.28 6.41
C VAL A 150 12.85 8.65 4.94
N SER A 151 11.60 8.71 4.47
CA SER A 151 11.25 9.16 3.11
C SER A 151 11.72 10.60 2.82
N ALA A 152 11.66 11.47 3.83
CA ALA A 152 12.12 12.86 3.74
C ALA A 152 13.64 13.03 3.91
N ASP A 153 14.35 12.04 4.45
CA ASP A 153 15.80 12.10 4.67
C ASP A 153 16.56 11.99 3.33
N ARG A 154 17.60 12.81 3.16
CA ARG A 154 18.36 12.87 1.90
C ARG A 154 19.13 11.58 1.58
N ARG A 155 19.53 10.81 2.60
CA ARG A 155 20.37 9.61 2.44
C ARG A 155 19.52 8.37 2.15
N TYR A 156 18.40 8.23 2.86
CA TYR A 156 17.54 7.05 2.78
C TYR A 156 16.30 7.24 1.91
N GLY A 157 15.83 8.49 1.78
CA GLY A 157 14.64 8.86 1.02
C GLY A 157 14.65 8.38 -0.43
N PRO A 158 15.75 8.51 -1.21
CA PRO A 158 15.78 8.01 -2.58
C PRO A 158 15.49 6.51 -2.68
N ILE A 159 16.03 5.70 -1.77
CA ILE A 159 15.80 4.25 -1.72
C ILE A 159 14.35 3.96 -1.34
N TYR A 160 13.87 4.62 -0.28
CA TYR A 160 12.51 4.48 0.22
C TYR A 160 11.48 4.80 -0.87
N ASN A 161 11.61 5.99 -1.46
CA ASN A 161 10.67 6.53 -2.43
C ASN A 161 10.70 5.75 -3.74
N PHE A 162 11.84 5.18 -4.12
CA PHE A 162 11.90 4.27 -5.27
C PHE A 162 11.01 3.04 -5.08
N GLY A 163 11.04 2.43 -3.89
CA GLY A 163 10.13 1.32 -3.54
C GLY A 163 8.67 1.76 -3.57
N THR A 164 8.34 2.88 -2.91
CA THR A 164 6.97 3.43 -2.91
C THR A 164 6.46 3.74 -4.32
N CYS A 165 7.31 4.27 -5.21
CA CYS A 165 6.97 4.48 -6.62
C CYS A 165 6.62 3.16 -7.33
N GLY A 166 7.35 2.08 -7.05
CA GLY A 166 7.03 0.74 -7.56
C GLY A 166 5.64 0.29 -7.12
N VAL A 167 5.31 0.44 -5.83
CA VAL A 167 4.00 0.12 -5.28
C VAL A 167 2.88 0.90 -5.97
N ILE A 168 3.08 2.21 -6.19
CA ILE A 168 2.12 3.06 -6.89
C ILE A 168 1.94 2.59 -8.34
N LEU A 169 3.04 2.31 -9.04
CA LEU A 169 3.01 1.84 -10.41
C LEU A 169 2.28 0.49 -10.54
N ASP A 170 2.50 -0.42 -9.60
CA ASP A 170 1.85 -1.72 -9.58
C ASP A 170 0.34 -1.58 -9.31
N GLY A 171 -0.05 -0.67 -8.41
CA GLY A 171 -1.47 -0.34 -8.18
C GLY A 171 -2.16 0.21 -9.43
N LEU A 172 -1.49 1.13 -10.14
CA LEU A 172 -1.97 1.66 -11.41
C LEU A 172 -2.10 0.57 -12.48
N ARG A 173 -1.09 -0.29 -12.63
CA ARG A 173 -1.11 -1.41 -13.59
C ARG A 173 -2.23 -2.41 -13.29
N ARG A 174 -2.44 -2.77 -12.02
CA ARG A 174 -3.55 -3.65 -11.62
C ARG A 174 -4.89 -3.08 -12.07
N LYS A 175 -5.12 -1.78 -11.86
CA LYS A 175 -6.34 -1.12 -12.32
C LYS A 175 -6.50 -1.14 -13.84
N VAL A 176 -5.43 -0.91 -14.60
CA VAL A 176 -5.49 -1.01 -16.06
C VAL A 176 -5.82 -2.44 -16.52
N VAL A 177 -5.25 -3.46 -15.90
CA VAL A 177 -5.44 -4.87 -16.28
C VAL A 177 -6.81 -5.42 -15.88
N GLU A 178 -7.30 -5.11 -14.67
CA GLU A 178 -8.64 -5.48 -14.21
C GLU A 178 -9.72 -5.00 -15.19
N GLU A 179 -9.58 -3.78 -15.69
CA GLU A 179 -10.52 -3.18 -16.63
C GLU A 179 -10.43 -3.77 -18.04
N GLY A 180 -9.20 -4.03 -18.50
CA GLY A 180 -8.97 -4.78 -19.74
C GLY A 180 -9.74 -6.11 -19.74
N LYS A 181 -9.73 -6.85 -18.62
CA LYS A 181 -10.50 -8.09 -18.42
C LYS A 181 -12.01 -7.84 -18.35
N SER A 182 -12.48 -6.83 -17.64
CA SER A 182 -13.91 -6.46 -17.55
C SER A 182 -14.53 -6.13 -18.92
N ARG A 183 -13.73 -5.59 -19.86
CA ARG A 183 -14.17 -5.32 -21.23
C ARG A 183 -14.38 -6.58 -22.06
N TRP A 184 -13.58 -7.63 -21.87
CA TRP A 184 -13.75 -8.92 -22.54
C TRP A 184 -14.97 -9.68 -22.04
N VAL A 185 -15.30 -9.56 -20.76
CA VAL A 185 -16.49 -10.19 -20.17
C VAL A 185 -17.78 -9.46 -20.58
N ARG A 186 -17.72 -8.15 -20.85
CA ARG A 186 -18.87 -7.34 -21.28
C ARG A 186 -19.17 -7.38 -22.78
N GLN A 187 -18.33 -7.99 -23.64
CA GLN A 187 -18.76 -8.30 -25.00
C GLN A 187 -19.69 -9.51 -24.96
N PRO A 188 -21.00 -9.38 -25.25
CA PRO A 188 -21.80 -10.56 -25.53
C PRO A 188 -21.18 -11.23 -26.75
N THR A 189 -20.89 -12.52 -26.64
CA THR A 189 -20.70 -13.42 -27.77
C THR A 189 -22.01 -13.46 -28.58
N SER A 190 -22.28 -12.41 -29.34
CA SER A 190 -23.36 -12.36 -30.32
C SER A 190 -22.80 -11.92 -31.66
N ALA A 191 -21.85 -12.70 -32.18
CA ALA A 191 -21.71 -12.85 -33.61
C ALA A 191 -22.62 -14.00 -34.05
N PRO A 192 -23.77 -13.75 -34.71
CA PRO A 192 -24.48 -14.83 -35.37
C PRO A 192 -23.59 -15.35 -36.49
N TYR A 193 -23.20 -16.62 -36.37
CA TYR A 193 -22.56 -17.38 -37.44
C TYR A 193 -23.50 -17.40 -38.65
N SER A 194 -23.39 -16.43 -39.56
CA SER A 194 -24.08 -16.49 -40.84
C SER A 194 -23.37 -17.52 -41.70
N LYS A 195 -23.82 -18.77 -41.66
CA LYS A 195 -23.50 -19.76 -42.69
C LYS A 195 -24.09 -19.26 -44.02
N ARG A 196 -23.29 -18.52 -44.80
CA ARG A 196 -23.56 -18.36 -46.23
C ARG A 196 -23.05 -19.62 -46.92
N ARG A 197 -24.00 -20.41 -47.41
CA ARG A 197 -23.78 -21.39 -48.47
C ARG A 197 -23.23 -20.65 -49.70
N PHE A 198 -22.14 -21.15 -50.25
CA PHE A 198 -21.98 -21.37 -51.68
C PHE A 198 -21.47 -22.78 -51.86
#